data_AF-A0A812KHH4-F1
#
_entry.id   AF-A0A812KHH4-F1
#
_cell.length_a   1.000
_cell.length_b   1.000
_cell.length_c   1.000
_cell.angle_alpha   90.00
_cell.angle_beta   90.00
_cell.angle_gamma   90.00
#
_symmetry.space_group_name_H-M   'P 1'
#
loop_
_entity.id
_entity.type
_entity.pdbx_description
1 polymer ?
#
loop_
_entity_poly.entity_id
_entity_poly.type
_entity_poly.pdbx_seq_one_letter_code
_entity_poly.pdbx_strand_id
1 'polypeptide(L)'
;MALLAKGCALGAPPALPVARHASKPGKAFPEAHGRGVSTAHAAASTVLAAGIVGKRRMARKTAVRAAPPLNGRVTVDEGIRSDFPALQQEVKPGVPLIYLDNAATSQKPKQVLEELNRFYSQDNSNVHRGMHTLSMRSTEAFETARQKVAKFVNAPDSHEIVFTRNATEAINLVARTWGAANIQKGDEIVLTVMEHHANLVPWQLLAESTGAVLRFGQLRKDGTL
;
A
#
# COMPACT_ATOMS: atom_id res chain seq x y z
N MET A 1 12.94 -12.85 29.16
CA MET A 1 13.26 -12.21 30.45
C MET A 1 12.05 -11.40 30.88
N ALA A 2 11.30 -11.93 31.84
CA ALA A 2 10.15 -11.30 32.49
C ALA A 2 10.63 -10.44 33.68
N LEU A 3 9.73 -9.59 34.20
CA LEU A 3 9.88 -8.54 35.25
C LEU A 3 10.38 -7.19 34.71
N LEU A 4 9.74 -6.03 34.94
CA LEU A 4 8.85 -5.60 36.02
C LEU A 4 7.75 -4.66 35.52
N ALA A 5 6.51 -4.97 35.89
CA ALA A 5 5.41 -4.01 35.95
C ALA A 5 5.40 -3.33 37.33
N LYS A 6 5.50 -2.00 37.37
CA LYS A 6 5.04 -1.16 38.49
C LYS A 6 4.36 0.08 37.91
N GLY A 7 3.13 0.29 38.36
CA GLY A 7 2.22 1.28 37.83
C GLY A 7 2.65 2.72 38.13
N CYS A 8 2.35 3.59 37.18
CA CYS A 8 2.21 5.01 37.41
C CYS A 8 0.87 5.41 36.79
N ALA A 9 -0.13 5.58 37.65
CA ALA A 9 -1.44 6.11 37.26
C ALA A 9 -1.26 7.57 36.84
N LEU A 10 -1.28 7.83 35.54
CA LEU A 10 -1.40 9.18 34.99
C LEU A 10 -2.89 9.46 34.82
N GLY A 11 -3.39 10.36 35.66
CA GLY A 11 -4.77 10.83 35.66
C GLY A 11 -5.16 11.45 34.31
N ALA A 12 -6.42 11.25 33.94
CA ALA A 12 -7.02 11.83 32.75
C ALA A 12 -6.97 13.38 32.81
N PRO A 13 -6.61 14.08 31.72
CA PRO A 13 -6.68 15.53 31.67
C PRO A 13 -8.15 16.00 31.71
N PRO A 14 -8.45 17.14 32.35
CA PRO A 14 -9.82 17.65 32.46
C PRO A 14 -10.38 18.06 31.09
N ALA A 15 -11.65 17.73 30.85
CA ALA A 15 -12.38 18.07 29.64
C ALA A 15 -12.61 19.60 29.56
N LEU A 16 -12.15 20.21 28.46
CA LEU A 16 -12.45 21.60 28.14
C LEU A 16 -13.91 21.74 27.64
N PRO A 17 -14.63 22.81 28.02
CA PRO A 17 -16.04 22.98 27.64
C PRO A 17 -16.20 23.25 26.14
N VAL A 18 -17.03 22.43 25.49
CA VAL A 18 -17.45 22.61 24.09
C VAL A 18 -18.45 23.76 24.02
N ALA A 19 -18.06 24.86 23.41
CA ALA A 19 -18.97 25.96 23.07
C ALA A 19 -19.98 25.49 22.00
N ARG A 20 -21.27 25.46 22.36
CA ARG A 20 -22.37 25.20 21.43
C ARG A 20 -22.62 26.45 20.58
N HIS A 21 -22.16 26.44 19.33
CA HIS A 21 -22.67 27.37 18.33
C HIS A 21 -23.96 26.83 17.71
N ALA A 22 -25.06 27.53 17.98
CA ALA A 22 -26.36 27.28 17.39
C ALA A 22 -26.37 27.72 15.91
N SER A 23 -26.32 26.76 14.99
CA SER A 23 -26.60 26.99 13.57
C SER A 23 -28.11 26.97 13.34
N LYS A 24 -28.65 28.08 12.82
CA LYS A 24 -30.07 28.23 12.41
C LYS A 24 -30.45 27.22 11.32
N PRO A 25 -31.68 26.67 11.32
CA PRO A 25 -32.12 25.74 10.29
C PRO A 25 -32.31 26.45 8.95
N GLY A 26 -31.60 25.97 7.92
CA GLY A 26 -31.74 26.38 6.53
C GLY A 26 -33.04 25.86 5.91
N LYS A 27 -33.62 26.67 5.02
CA LYS A 27 -34.93 26.50 4.40
C LYS A 27 -35.05 25.22 3.58
N ALA A 28 -36.22 24.57 3.68
CA ALA A 28 -36.65 23.46 2.85
C ALA A 28 -36.74 23.87 1.37
N PHE A 29 -36.21 23.03 0.48
CA PHE A 29 -36.45 23.10 -0.96
C PHE A 29 -37.51 22.06 -1.35
N PRO A 30 -38.37 22.36 -2.34
CA PRO A 30 -39.64 21.67 -2.53
C PRO A 30 -39.50 20.33 -3.27
N GLU A 31 -40.45 19.43 -2.96
CA GLU A 31 -40.70 18.14 -3.57
C GLU A 31 -40.97 18.26 -5.08
N ALA A 32 -40.36 17.38 -5.87
CA ALA A 32 -40.69 17.19 -7.28
C ALA A 32 -41.62 15.97 -7.42
N HIS A 33 -42.89 16.25 -7.75
CA HIS A 33 -43.86 15.25 -8.21
C HIS A 33 -43.49 14.68 -9.59
N GLY A 34 -43.79 13.39 -9.77
CA GLY A 34 -43.40 12.60 -10.91
C GLY A 34 -44.22 12.78 -12.20
N ARG A 35 -43.77 12.06 -13.23
CA ARG A 35 -44.55 11.55 -14.37
C ARG A 35 -43.72 10.43 -15.04
N GLY A 36 -44.35 9.28 -15.33
CA GLY A 36 -43.79 8.14 -16.08
C GLY A 36 -43.48 8.48 -17.54
N VAL A 37 -43.10 7.57 -18.46
CA VAL A 37 -43.34 6.12 -18.64
C VAL A 37 -42.34 5.62 -19.71
N SER A 38 -42.09 4.30 -19.75
CA SER A 38 -41.57 3.49 -20.89
C SER A 38 -40.10 3.65 -21.30
N THR A 39 -39.33 2.63 -21.69
CA THR A 39 -39.64 1.27 -22.18
C THR A 39 -38.37 0.40 -22.10
N ALA A 40 -38.58 -0.88 -21.81
CA ALA A 40 -37.91 -2.07 -22.36
C ALA A 40 -36.47 -1.99 -22.91
N HIS A 41 -35.53 -2.75 -22.33
CA HIS A 41 -35.11 -4.05 -22.88
C HIS A 41 -34.16 -4.77 -21.93
N ALA A 42 -34.49 -6.01 -21.62
CA ALA A 42 -33.65 -6.98 -20.97
C ALA A 42 -32.74 -7.67 -22.01
N ALA A 43 -31.47 -7.86 -21.67
CA ALA A 43 -30.58 -8.92 -22.16
C ALA A 43 -29.34 -8.90 -21.25
N ALA A 44 -29.22 -9.74 -20.22
CA ALA A 44 -28.89 -11.16 -20.30
C ALA A 44 -27.73 -11.43 -21.27
N SER A 45 -26.52 -11.61 -20.74
CA SER A 45 -25.42 -12.28 -21.44
C SER A 45 -24.72 -13.22 -20.46
N THR A 46 -25.39 -14.37 -20.33
CA THR A 46 -24.89 -15.74 -20.26
C THR A 46 -23.37 -15.92 -20.15
N VAL A 47 -23.00 -16.47 -18.99
CA VAL A 47 -21.82 -17.31 -18.76
C VAL A 47 -21.90 -18.53 -19.69
N LEU A 48 -20.91 -18.71 -20.57
CA LEU A 48 -20.70 -19.97 -21.28
C LEU A 48 -19.40 -20.62 -20.81
N ALA A 49 -19.55 -21.57 -19.89
CA ALA A 49 -18.58 -22.60 -19.64
C ALA A 49 -18.70 -23.67 -20.74
N ALA A 50 -17.62 -23.91 -21.48
CA ALA A 50 -17.48 -25.10 -22.32
C ALA A 50 -16.03 -25.59 -22.21
N GLY A 51 -15.86 -26.70 -21.50
CA GLY A 51 -14.60 -27.42 -21.43
C GLY A 51 -14.30 -28.15 -22.73
N ILE A 52 -13.04 -28.11 -23.14
CA ILE A 52 -12.46 -29.11 -24.03
C ILE A 52 -11.25 -29.71 -23.32
N VAL A 53 -11.40 -31.00 -23.05
CA VAL A 53 -10.38 -31.91 -22.53
C VAL A 53 -9.32 -32.11 -23.61
N GLY A 54 -8.08 -31.72 -23.31
CA GLY A 54 -6.91 -31.98 -24.14
C GLY A 54 -5.69 -32.34 -23.28
N LYS A 55 -5.50 -33.64 -23.04
CA LYS A 55 -4.32 -34.19 -22.35
C LYS A 55 -3.05 -33.98 -23.20
N ARG A 56 -2.14 -33.10 -22.79
CA ARG A 56 -0.69 -33.24 -22.99
C ARG A 56 0.08 -32.63 -21.80
N ARG A 57 0.32 -33.44 -20.77
CA ARG A 57 1.28 -33.11 -19.70
C ARG A 57 2.70 -33.35 -20.22
N MET A 58 3.38 -32.30 -20.66
CA MET A 58 4.85 -32.25 -20.65
C MET A 58 5.26 -31.71 -19.29
N ALA A 59 5.66 -32.59 -18.38
CA ALA A 59 6.22 -32.22 -17.09
C ALA A 59 7.59 -31.55 -17.31
N ARG A 60 7.62 -30.22 -17.42
CA ARG A 60 8.87 -29.47 -17.21
C ARG A 60 9.16 -29.47 -15.72
N LYS A 61 10.06 -30.36 -15.28
CA LYS A 61 10.76 -30.23 -14.00
C LYS A 61 11.59 -28.95 -14.05
N THR A 62 11.05 -27.83 -13.57
CA THR A 62 11.86 -26.69 -13.14
C THR A 62 12.49 -27.08 -11.82
N ALA A 63 13.64 -27.74 -11.89
CA ALA A 63 14.52 -27.85 -10.73
C ALA A 63 14.94 -26.43 -10.34
N VAL A 64 14.60 -26.00 -9.12
CA VAL A 64 15.24 -24.82 -8.52
C VAL A 64 16.70 -25.20 -8.35
N ARG A 65 17.51 -24.79 -9.32
CA ARG A 65 18.96 -24.99 -9.28
C ARG A 65 19.46 -24.15 -8.12
N ALA A 66 20.00 -24.82 -7.09
CA ALA A 66 20.74 -24.13 -6.04
C ALA A 66 21.77 -23.20 -6.69
N ALA A 67 21.73 -21.93 -6.31
CA ALA A 67 22.70 -20.96 -6.80
C ALA A 67 24.11 -21.51 -6.51
N PRO A 68 25.02 -21.55 -7.51
CA PRO A 68 26.37 -22.02 -7.26
C PRO A 68 26.99 -21.19 -6.13
N PRO A 69 27.87 -21.78 -5.29
CA PRO A 69 28.58 -21.02 -4.28
C PRO A 69 29.27 -19.83 -4.97
N LEU A 70 29.03 -18.64 -4.44
CA LEU A 70 29.62 -17.41 -4.94
C LEU A 70 31.13 -17.45 -4.63
N ASN A 71 31.91 -18.13 -5.48
CA ASN A 71 33.37 -18.18 -5.43
C ASN A 71 34.01 -16.90 -6.00
N GLY A 72 33.31 -15.77 -5.88
CA GLY A 72 33.79 -14.44 -6.23
C GLY A 72 33.22 -13.45 -5.22
N ARG A 73 34.00 -12.43 -4.86
CA ARG A 73 33.47 -11.31 -4.08
C ARG A 73 32.29 -10.74 -4.84
N VAL A 74 31.09 -10.85 -4.29
CA VAL A 74 29.96 -10.01 -4.72
C VAL A 74 30.29 -8.61 -4.24
N THR A 75 31.05 -7.87 -5.05
CA THR A 75 31.24 -6.44 -4.81
C THR A 75 30.00 -5.76 -5.36
N VAL A 76 29.15 -5.25 -4.47
CA VAL A 76 28.33 -4.09 -4.82
C VAL A 76 29.31 -3.07 -5.39
N ASP A 77 29.06 -2.59 -6.61
CA ASP A 77 29.90 -1.57 -7.24
C ASP A 77 30.26 -0.49 -6.20
N GLU A 78 31.56 -0.30 -5.96
CA GLU A 78 32.05 0.63 -4.94
C GLU A 78 31.48 2.04 -5.17
N GLY A 79 31.22 2.39 -6.45
CA GLY A 79 30.53 3.61 -6.83
C GLY A 79 29.16 3.75 -6.18
N ILE A 80 28.34 2.69 -6.20
CA ILE A 80 26.99 2.71 -5.62
C ILE A 80 27.04 2.85 -4.11
N ARG A 81 27.97 2.16 -3.41
CA ARG A 81 28.08 2.27 -1.95
C ARG A 81 28.40 3.70 -1.50
N SER A 82 29.17 4.44 -2.30
CA SER A 82 29.55 5.83 -2.00
C SER A 82 28.37 6.81 -1.98
N ASP A 83 27.26 6.44 -2.63
CA ASP A 83 26.01 7.22 -2.65
C ASP A 83 25.21 7.08 -1.36
N PHE A 84 25.51 6.13 -0.47
CA PHE A 84 24.78 5.90 0.78
C PHE A 84 25.62 6.35 1.99
N PRO A 85 25.43 7.58 2.51
CA PRO A 85 26.26 8.10 3.60
C PRO A 85 26.16 7.27 4.88
N ALA A 86 24.97 6.69 5.16
CA ALA A 86 24.74 5.85 6.32
C ALA A 86 25.66 4.61 6.35
N LEU A 87 26.14 4.14 5.19
CA LEU A 87 27.03 2.98 5.10
C LEU A 87 28.51 3.32 5.31
N GLN A 88 28.85 4.61 5.42
CA GLN A 88 30.21 5.12 5.66
C GLN A 88 30.41 5.40 7.16
N GLN A 89 29.96 4.45 7.97
CA GLN A 89 29.95 4.55 9.43
C GLN A 89 30.63 3.32 10.03
N GLU A 90 31.17 3.51 11.22
CA GLU A 90 31.60 2.42 12.08
C GLU A 90 30.56 2.20 13.17
N VAL A 91 30.29 0.93 13.52
CA VAL A 91 29.37 0.59 14.62
C VAL A 91 30.11 0.64 15.97
N LYS A 92 31.42 0.40 15.93
CA LYS A 92 32.38 0.50 17.04
C LYS A 92 33.72 0.92 16.44
N PRO A 93 34.64 1.54 17.21
CA PRO A 93 35.96 1.93 16.70
C PRO A 93 36.66 0.78 15.95
N GLY A 94 36.99 1.01 14.67
CA GLY A 94 37.62 0.04 13.78
C GLY A 94 36.69 -1.06 13.23
N VAL A 95 35.38 -1.01 13.49
CA VAL A 95 34.39 -2.00 13.04
C VAL A 95 33.41 -1.35 12.05
N PRO A 96 33.57 -1.56 10.73
CA PRO A 96 32.71 -0.96 9.72
C PRO A 96 31.27 -1.49 9.80
N LEU A 97 30.29 -0.64 9.48
CA LEU A 97 28.90 -1.03 9.40
C LEU A 97 28.64 -1.97 8.21
N ILE A 98 28.15 -3.16 8.52
CA ILE A 98 27.59 -4.13 7.57
C ILE A 98 26.07 -4.22 7.82
N TYR A 99 25.29 -3.52 6.99
CA TYR A 99 23.84 -3.44 7.13
C TYR A 99 23.13 -4.52 6.30
N LEU A 100 22.61 -5.55 6.97
CA LEU A 100 21.91 -6.70 6.35
C LEU A 100 20.43 -6.77 6.74
N ASP A 101 19.79 -5.61 6.92
CA ASP A 101 18.38 -5.51 7.36
C ASP A 101 17.50 -4.68 6.38
N ASN A 102 17.85 -4.71 5.08
CA ASN A 102 17.15 -3.93 4.06
C ASN A 102 15.68 -4.36 3.84
N ALA A 103 15.30 -5.57 4.27
CA ALA A 103 13.93 -6.06 4.19
C ALA A 103 12.99 -5.34 5.17
N ALA A 104 13.52 -4.82 6.29
CA ALA A 104 12.78 -3.98 7.21
C ALA A 104 12.67 -2.54 6.68
N THR A 105 13.81 -1.94 6.30
CA THR A 105 13.85 -0.65 5.58
C THR A 105 15.19 -0.47 4.85
N SER A 106 15.17 0.22 3.71
CA SER A 106 16.39 0.53 2.96
C SER A 106 17.10 1.77 3.49
N GLN A 107 18.41 1.87 3.26
CA GLN A 107 19.13 3.14 3.36
C GLN A 107 18.80 4.04 2.17
N LYS A 108 19.01 5.35 2.30
CA LYS A 108 18.66 6.34 1.26
C LYS A 108 19.94 6.89 0.63
N PRO A 109 20.01 6.96 -0.71
CA PRO A 109 21.16 7.55 -1.39
C PRO A 109 21.12 9.08 -1.28
N LYS A 110 22.27 9.75 -1.43
CA LYS A 110 22.43 11.22 -1.30
C LYS A 110 21.43 11.99 -2.16
N GLN A 111 21.21 11.54 -3.39
CA GLN A 111 20.31 12.17 -4.36
C GLN A 111 18.87 12.28 -3.82
N VAL A 112 18.40 11.29 -3.06
CA VAL A 112 17.07 11.33 -2.43
C VAL A 112 17.03 12.33 -1.28
N LEU A 113 18.10 12.38 -0.48
CA LEU A 113 18.21 13.32 0.65
C LEU A 113 18.31 14.77 0.16
N GLU A 114 19.11 15.00 -0.87
CA GLU A 114 19.32 16.30 -1.50
C GLU A 114 18.03 16.82 -2.13
N GLU A 115 17.27 15.99 -2.84
CA GLU A 115 15.99 16.39 -3.42
C GLU A 115 14.96 16.76 -2.35
N LEU A 116 14.91 15.99 -1.24
CA LEU A 116 14.03 16.32 -0.12
C LEU A 116 14.41 17.67 0.50
N ASN A 117 15.70 17.90 0.73
CA ASN A 117 16.20 19.17 1.26
C ASN A 117 15.94 20.34 0.30
N ARG A 118 16.16 20.14 -1.01
CA ARG A 118 15.90 21.12 -2.05
C ARG A 118 14.42 21.52 -2.05
N PHE A 119 13.51 20.54 -2.07
CA PHE A 119 12.08 20.78 -2.05
C PHE A 119 11.65 21.61 -0.84
N TYR A 120 12.05 21.20 0.37
CA TYR A 120 11.68 21.92 1.59
C TYR A 120 12.29 23.33 1.69
N SER A 121 13.51 23.51 1.17
CA SER A 121 14.20 24.79 1.25
C SER A 121 13.74 25.79 0.17
N GLN A 122 13.14 25.33 -0.94
CA GLN A 122 12.89 26.16 -2.12
C GLN A 122 11.43 26.22 -2.56
N ASP A 123 10.72 25.09 -2.57
CA ASP A 123 9.44 24.97 -3.28
C ASP A 123 8.24 24.62 -2.39
N ASN A 124 8.47 24.28 -1.12
CA ASN A 124 7.42 23.79 -0.21
C ASN A 124 6.22 24.74 -0.08
N SER A 125 5.07 24.23 -0.51
CA SER A 125 3.77 24.86 -0.39
C SER A 125 2.69 23.78 -0.42
N ASN A 126 1.47 24.12 0.00
CA ASN A 126 0.33 23.24 -0.24
C ASN A 126 0.11 23.09 -1.76
N VAL A 127 -0.29 21.89 -2.18
CA VAL A 127 -0.54 21.51 -3.58
C VAL A 127 -1.98 21.80 -4.01
N HIS A 128 -2.22 21.89 -5.31
CA HIS A 128 -3.54 22.00 -5.99
C HIS A 128 -4.42 23.21 -5.69
N ARG A 129 -4.16 24.00 -4.64
CA ARG A 129 -5.08 25.05 -4.16
C ARG A 129 -4.55 26.48 -4.24
N GLY A 130 -3.30 26.69 -4.65
CA GLY A 130 -2.69 28.02 -4.75
C GLY A 130 -2.32 28.39 -6.19
N MET A 131 -2.63 29.63 -6.57
CA MET A 131 -2.20 30.23 -7.84
C MET A 131 -0.82 30.91 -7.77
N HIS A 132 -0.19 30.93 -6.59
CA HIS A 132 1.15 31.50 -6.42
C HIS A 132 2.24 30.52 -6.86
N THR A 133 3.42 31.06 -7.19
CA THR A 133 4.54 30.32 -7.80
C THR A 133 4.93 29.07 -7.02
N LEU A 134 5.08 29.15 -5.69
CA LEU A 134 5.47 27.99 -4.87
C LEU A 134 4.42 26.86 -4.90
N SER A 135 3.12 27.20 -4.90
CA SER A 135 2.05 26.20 -4.98
C SER A 135 2.04 25.50 -6.34
N MET A 136 2.27 26.25 -7.43
CA MET A 136 2.37 25.67 -8.77
C MET A 136 3.55 24.71 -8.88
N ARG A 137 4.75 25.12 -8.42
CA ARG A 137 5.95 24.26 -8.43
C ARG A 137 5.80 23.03 -7.54
N SER A 138 5.22 23.18 -6.34
CA SER A 138 4.90 22.06 -5.47
C SER A 138 3.95 21.06 -6.13
N THR A 139 2.91 21.56 -6.80
CA THR A 139 1.92 20.72 -7.49
C THR A 139 2.56 19.97 -8.66
N GLU A 140 3.36 20.67 -9.47
CA GLU A 140 4.08 20.07 -10.59
C GLU A 140 5.05 18.98 -10.12
N ALA A 141 5.83 19.22 -9.06
CA ALA A 141 6.75 18.24 -8.49
C ALA A 141 6.00 16.99 -7.97
N PHE A 142 4.88 17.20 -7.28
CA PHE A 142 4.05 16.12 -6.73
C PHE A 142 3.43 15.24 -7.83
N GLU A 143 2.83 15.85 -8.87
CA GLU A 143 2.24 15.11 -9.98
C GLU A 143 3.29 14.46 -10.88
N THR A 144 4.46 15.10 -11.06
CA THR A 144 5.61 14.49 -11.73
C THR A 144 6.09 13.24 -10.98
N ALA A 145 6.10 13.27 -9.64
CA ALA A 145 6.42 12.10 -8.84
C ALA A 145 5.40 10.97 -9.07
N ARG A 146 4.11 11.29 -9.17
CA ARG A 146 3.05 10.32 -9.50
C ARG A 146 3.29 9.67 -10.86
N GLN A 147 3.60 10.46 -11.88
CA GLN A 147 3.91 9.96 -13.22
C GLN A 147 5.14 9.04 -13.24
N LYS A 148 6.19 9.40 -12.49
CA LYS A 148 7.39 8.55 -12.33
C LYS A 148 7.05 7.21 -11.70
N VAL A 149 6.21 7.18 -10.67
CA VAL A 149 5.74 5.93 -10.04
C VAL A 149 4.91 5.11 -11.02
N ALA A 150 3.97 5.73 -11.74
CA ALA A 150 3.15 5.06 -12.75
C ALA A 150 4.03 4.36 -13.81
N LYS A 151 5.03 5.08 -14.34
CA LYS A 151 6.01 4.52 -15.28
C LYS A 151 6.83 3.39 -14.65
N PHE A 152 7.24 3.55 -13.39
CA PHE A 152 8.05 2.54 -12.68
C PHE A 152 7.32 1.20 -12.53
N VAL A 153 6.00 1.23 -12.26
CA VAL A 153 5.17 0.02 -12.15
C VAL A 153 4.45 -0.35 -13.46
N ASN A 154 4.73 0.37 -14.55
CA ASN A 154 4.08 0.21 -15.86
C ASN A 154 2.54 0.31 -15.80
N ALA A 155 2.02 1.25 -15.01
CA ALA A 155 0.60 1.59 -15.01
C ALA A 155 0.24 2.37 -16.30
N PRO A 156 -0.89 2.05 -16.97
CA PRO A 156 -1.32 2.76 -18.18
C PRO A 156 -1.65 4.24 -17.94
N ASP A 157 -2.08 4.61 -16.73
CA ASP A 157 -2.38 6.00 -16.36
C ASP A 157 -1.83 6.33 -14.95
N SER A 158 -1.26 7.53 -14.81
CA SER A 158 -0.87 8.07 -13.51
C SER A 158 -2.03 8.26 -12.53
N HIS A 159 -3.26 8.43 -13.01
CA HIS A 159 -4.45 8.53 -12.17
C HIS A 159 -4.79 7.22 -11.43
N GLU A 160 -4.22 6.08 -11.83
CA GLU A 160 -4.33 4.81 -11.12
C GLU A 160 -3.38 4.72 -9.90
N ILE A 161 -2.49 5.71 -9.72
CA ILE A 161 -1.56 5.76 -8.60
C ILE A 161 -2.14 6.62 -7.47
N VAL A 162 -2.46 5.98 -6.35
CA VAL A 162 -2.89 6.66 -5.12
C VAL A 162 -1.75 6.65 -4.10
N PHE A 163 -1.26 7.84 -3.72
CA PHE A 163 -0.28 7.96 -2.66
C PHE A 163 -0.92 7.69 -1.29
N THR A 164 -0.29 6.80 -0.52
CA THR A 164 -0.62 6.47 0.86
C THR A 164 0.67 6.49 1.69
N ARG A 165 0.58 6.44 3.02
CA ARG A 165 1.74 6.44 3.91
C ARG A 165 2.61 5.20 3.72
N ASN A 166 2.00 4.04 3.48
CA ASN A 166 2.68 2.77 3.29
C ASN A 166 1.73 1.72 2.67
N ALA A 167 2.28 0.54 2.32
CA ALA A 167 1.49 -0.56 1.75
C ALA A 167 0.37 -1.06 2.69
N THR A 168 0.55 -0.98 4.01
CA THR A 168 -0.51 -1.37 4.98
C THR A 168 -1.74 -0.46 4.85
N GLU A 169 -1.54 0.85 4.71
CA GLU A 169 -2.64 1.78 4.46
C GLU A 169 -3.26 1.56 3.07
N ALA A 170 -2.47 1.30 2.04
CA ALA A 170 -2.99 0.99 0.70
C ALA A 170 -3.93 -0.23 0.70
N ILE A 171 -3.54 -1.33 1.37
CA ILE A 171 -4.39 -2.53 1.48
C ILE A 171 -5.66 -2.22 2.29
N ASN A 172 -5.54 -1.45 3.39
CA ASN A 172 -6.71 -1.04 4.16
C ASN A 172 -7.66 -0.15 3.34
N LEU A 173 -7.13 0.72 2.50
CA LEU A 173 -7.94 1.54 1.59
C LEU A 173 -8.77 0.63 0.68
N VAL A 174 -8.15 -0.39 0.06
CA VAL A 174 -8.87 -1.35 -0.79
C VAL A 174 -9.91 -2.12 0.01
N ALA A 175 -9.55 -2.71 1.14
CA ALA A 175 -10.46 -3.52 1.95
C ALA A 175 -11.67 -2.71 2.46
N ARG A 176 -11.45 -1.47 2.90
CA ARG A 176 -12.50 -0.61 3.48
C ARG A 176 -13.35 0.13 2.46
N THR A 177 -12.88 0.29 1.23
CA THR A 177 -13.64 0.95 0.16
C THR A 177 -14.23 -0.10 -0.77
N TRP A 178 -13.42 -0.65 -1.67
CA TRP A 178 -13.84 -1.66 -2.62
C TRP A 178 -14.35 -2.94 -1.91
N GLY A 179 -13.61 -3.46 -0.94
CA GLY A 179 -13.98 -4.69 -0.25
C GLY A 179 -15.34 -4.57 0.45
N ALA A 180 -15.52 -3.52 1.26
CA ALA A 180 -16.78 -3.26 1.96
C ALA A 180 -17.99 -3.04 1.03
N ALA A 181 -17.77 -2.55 -0.19
CA ALA A 181 -18.84 -2.32 -1.16
C ALA A 181 -19.20 -3.55 -2.01
N ASN A 182 -18.29 -4.53 -2.14
CA ASN A 182 -18.42 -5.63 -3.12
C ASN A 182 -18.45 -7.03 -2.50
N ILE A 183 -17.91 -7.23 -1.31
CA ILE A 183 -17.82 -8.55 -0.67
C ILE A 183 -19.02 -8.76 0.26
N GLN A 184 -19.69 -9.89 0.10
CA GLN A 184 -20.90 -10.25 0.83
C GLN A 184 -20.75 -11.58 1.58
N LYS A 185 -21.78 -11.90 2.37
CA LYS A 185 -21.84 -13.15 3.12
C LYS A 185 -21.72 -14.36 2.19
N GLY A 186 -20.76 -15.24 2.49
CA GLY A 186 -20.52 -16.45 1.73
C GLY A 186 -19.54 -16.30 0.57
N ASP A 187 -19.15 -15.08 0.19
CA ASP A 187 -18.05 -14.87 -0.75
C ASP A 187 -16.72 -15.36 -0.16
N GLU A 188 -15.78 -15.71 -1.03
CA GLU A 188 -14.46 -16.21 -0.61
C GLU A 188 -13.36 -15.19 -0.88
N ILE A 189 -12.56 -14.89 0.15
CA ILE A 189 -11.33 -14.12 0.03
C ILE A 189 -10.16 -15.10 0.12
N VAL A 190 -9.38 -15.18 -0.96
CA VAL A 190 -8.27 -16.14 -1.08
C VAL A 190 -6.95 -15.45 -0.74
N LEU A 191 -6.23 -16.00 0.22
CA LEU A 191 -4.91 -15.57 0.68
C LEU A 191 -3.94 -16.75 0.65
N THR A 192 -2.66 -16.51 0.90
CA THR A 192 -1.68 -17.59 1.12
C THR A 192 -1.32 -17.73 2.60
N VAL A 193 -0.71 -18.84 3.00
CA VAL A 193 -0.14 -18.97 4.35
C VAL A 193 1.15 -18.13 4.55
N MET A 194 1.66 -17.50 3.48
CA MET A 194 2.87 -16.65 3.51
C MET A 194 2.57 -15.16 3.69
N GLU A 195 1.30 -14.77 3.80
CA GLU A 195 0.96 -13.34 3.84
C GLU A 195 1.65 -12.61 4.99
N HIS A 196 2.19 -11.44 4.69
CA HIS A 196 2.56 -10.49 5.72
C HIS A 196 1.30 -10.02 6.46
N HIS A 197 1.36 -9.77 7.76
CA HIS A 197 0.18 -9.38 8.56
C HIS A 197 -0.60 -8.19 7.98
N ALA A 198 0.11 -7.24 7.34
CA ALA A 198 -0.50 -6.11 6.64
C ALA A 198 -1.47 -6.52 5.51
N ASN A 199 -1.26 -7.68 4.88
CA ASN A 199 -2.12 -8.26 3.85
C ASN A 199 -2.99 -9.42 4.39
N LEU A 200 -3.15 -9.56 5.71
CA LEU A 200 -4.02 -10.57 6.32
C LEU A 200 -5.11 -9.93 7.18
N VAL A 201 -4.70 -9.09 8.13
CA VAL A 201 -5.60 -8.50 9.14
C VAL A 201 -6.75 -7.69 8.51
N PRO A 202 -6.54 -6.85 7.47
CA PRO A 202 -7.64 -6.11 6.87
C PRO A 202 -8.74 -7.01 6.30
N TRP A 203 -8.36 -8.16 5.74
CA TRP A 203 -9.29 -9.13 5.17
C TRP A 203 -9.99 -9.96 6.23
N GLN A 204 -9.34 -10.28 7.34
CA GLN A 204 -9.97 -10.88 8.52
C GLN A 204 -11.10 -10.00 9.05
N LEU A 205 -10.81 -8.71 9.28
CA LEU A 205 -11.80 -7.76 9.76
C LEU A 205 -12.97 -7.57 8.78
N LEU A 206 -12.68 -7.60 7.48
CA LEU A 206 -13.73 -7.53 6.45
C LEU A 206 -14.58 -8.81 6.43
N ALA A 207 -13.97 -9.99 6.53
CA ALA A 207 -14.69 -11.25 6.58
C ALA A 207 -15.58 -11.35 7.83
N GLU A 208 -15.08 -10.90 8.98
CA GLU A 208 -15.84 -10.81 10.23
C GLU A 208 -17.07 -9.90 10.10
N SER A 209 -16.95 -8.76 9.42
CA SER A 209 -18.06 -7.80 9.29
C SER A 209 -19.08 -8.16 8.20
N THR A 210 -18.64 -8.85 7.15
CA THR A 210 -19.50 -9.21 5.99
C THR A 210 -20.04 -10.62 6.05
N GLY A 211 -19.40 -11.52 6.80
CA GLY A 211 -19.67 -12.96 6.78
C GLY A 211 -19.04 -13.68 5.58
N ALA A 212 -18.06 -13.07 4.92
CA ALA A 212 -17.24 -13.75 3.91
C ALA A 212 -16.31 -14.80 4.54
N VAL A 213 -15.77 -15.71 3.73
CA VAL A 213 -14.93 -16.82 4.16
C VAL A 213 -13.50 -16.61 3.70
N LEU A 214 -12.54 -16.73 4.61
CA LEU A 214 -11.12 -16.74 4.23
C LEU A 214 -10.68 -18.14 3.81
N ARG A 215 -10.01 -18.23 2.65
CA ARG A 215 -9.38 -19.45 2.14
C ARG A 215 -7.87 -19.25 2.04
N PHE A 216 -7.09 -20.26 2.43
CA PHE A 216 -5.63 -20.17 2.45
C PHE A 216 -4.98 -21.19 1.54
N GLY A 217 -4.25 -20.70 0.53
CA GLY A 217 -3.35 -21.49 -0.29
C GLY A 217 -2.14 -21.96 0.52
N GLN A 218 -1.89 -23.27 0.48
CA GLN A 218 -0.79 -23.92 1.20
C GLN A 218 0.51 -23.90 0.40
N LEU A 219 1.62 -24.02 1.12
CA LEU A 219 2.95 -24.16 0.53
C LEU A 219 3.24 -25.58 0.06
N ARG A 220 3.99 -25.69 -1.03
CA ARG A 220 4.69 -26.93 -1.37
C ARG A 220 5.89 -27.13 -0.43
N LYS A 221 6.39 -28.37 -0.39
CA LYS A 221 7.51 -28.76 0.50
C LYS A 221 8.80 -27.99 0.24
N ASP A 222 8.98 -27.43 -0.95
CA ASP A 222 10.15 -26.65 -1.35
C ASP A 222 10.00 -25.14 -1.07
N GLY A 223 8.91 -24.72 -0.41
CA GLY A 223 8.64 -23.32 -0.08
C GLY A 223 8.02 -22.51 -1.23
N THR A 224 7.62 -23.17 -2.33
CA THR A 224 6.90 -22.51 -3.44
C THR A 224 5.38 -22.53 -3.27
N LEU A 225 4.69 -21.59 -3.95
CA LEU A 225 3.22 -21.51 -4.08
C LEU A 225 2.74 -22.20 -5.36
#